data_AF-A0A9D4TEI4-F1
#
_entry.id   AF-A0A9D4TEI4-F1
#
_cell.length_a   1.000
_cell.length_b   1.000
_cell.length_c   1.000
_cell.angle_alpha   90.00
_cell.angle_beta   90.00
_cell.angle_gamma   90.00
#
_symmetry.space_group_name_H-M   'P 1'
#
loop_
_entity.id
_entity.type
_entity.pdbx_description
1 polymer ?
#
loop_
_entity_poly.entity_id
_entity_poly.type
_entity_poly.pdbx_seq_one_letter_code
_entity_poly.pdbx_strand_id
1 'polypeptide(L)'
;MSSAEQDPFALNEDGTAKDPAAFRAALRADPVKMEALEKEPNVAAVVLGDDVAGFQELIKSIYQAEKKRMEKVNRSMSERTIDAQRVSATIPRDTVQLYQQLRESGLQYGPAFRLLRNVHVPALMDG
;
A
#
# COMPACT_ATOMS: atom_id res chain seq x y z
N MET A 1 29.63 15.31 -4.60
CA MET A 1 28.48 15.80 -5.39
C MET A 1 27.33 14.85 -5.15
N SER A 2 26.32 15.35 -4.45
CA SER A 2 25.17 14.60 -3.92
C SER A 2 24.23 14.20 -5.06
N SER A 3 24.12 12.90 -5.33
CA SER A 3 23.07 12.38 -6.21
C SER A 3 21.80 12.14 -5.40
N ALA A 4 20.73 12.71 -5.91
CA ALA A 4 19.47 13.02 -5.27
C ALA A 4 18.73 11.84 -4.62
N GLU A 5 17.88 12.22 -3.68
CA GLU A 5 16.77 11.50 -3.02
C GLU A 5 15.72 10.96 -4.03
N GLN A 6 16.14 10.18 -5.02
CA GLN A 6 15.21 9.41 -5.85
C GLN A 6 14.98 8.08 -5.16
N ASP A 7 13.77 7.87 -4.61
CA ASP A 7 13.34 6.58 -4.09
C ASP A 7 13.65 5.48 -5.13
N PRO A 8 14.59 4.57 -4.84
CA PRO A 8 15.00 3.55 -5.82
C PRO A 8 13.85 2.57 -6.12
N PHE A 9 12.81 2.58 -5.28
CA PHE A 9 11.60 1.78 -5.42
C PHE A 9 10.42 2.56 -6.05
N ALA A 10 10.65 3.77 -6.56
CA ALA A 10 9.58 4.58 -7.13
C ALA A 10 8.99 3.92 -8.40
N LEU A 11 7.67 3.81 -8.44
CA LEU A 11 6.90 3.29 -9.57
C LEU A 11 6.17 4.43 -10.32
N ASN A 12 5.90 4.21 -11.60
CA ASN A 12 5.00 5.01 -12.43
C ASN A 12 3.54 4.62 -12.16
N GLU A 13 2.60 5.42 -12.66
CA GLU A 13 1.16 5.16 -12.54
C GLU A 13 0.72 3.84 -13.23
N ASP A 14 1.46 3.42 -14.25
CA ASP A 14 1.29 2.14 -14.96
C ASP A 14 1.84 0.92 -14.18
N GLY A 15 2.54 1.14 -13.06
CA GLY A 15 3.14 0.07 -12.25
C GLY A 15 4.55 -0.36 -12.66
N THR A 16 5.19 0.34 -13.60
CA THR A 16 6.60 0.12 -13.96
C THR A 16 7.54 0.90 -13.05
N ALA A 17 8.75 0.42 -12.80
CA ALA A 17 9.75 1.16 -12.03
C ALA A 17 10.23 2.40 -12.81
N LYS A 18 10.32 3.55 -12.12
CA LYS A 18 10.84 4.80 -12.71
C LYS A 18 12.29 4.67 -13.15
N ASP A 19 13.09 3.97 -12.34
CA ASP A 19 14.46 3.61 -12.67
C ASP A 19 14.67 2.10 -12.43
N PRO A 20 14.57 1.27 -13.49
CA PRO A 20 14.75 -0.17 -13.35
C PRO A 20 16.16 -0.55 -12.89
N ALA A 21 17.19 0.21 -13.25
CA ALA A 21 18.55 -0.10 -12.86
C ALA A 21 18.76 0.18 -11.37
N ALA A 22 18.29 1.32 -10.88
CA ALA A 22 18.33 1.68 -9.46
C ALA A 22 17.49 0.72 -8.61
N PHE A 23 16.29 0.33 -9.07
CA PHE A 23 15.42 -0.62 -8.35
C PHE A 23 16.12 -1.99 -8.20
N ARG A 24 16.73 -2.50 -9.27
CA ARG A 24 17.47 -3.77 -9.23
C ARG A 24 18.70 -3.70 -8.35
N ALA A 25 19.44 -2.60 -8.42
CA ALA A 25 20.60 -2.38 -7.55
C ALA A 25 20.17 -2.33 -6.06
N ALA A 26 19.08 -1.64 -5.75
CA ALA A 26 18.53 -1.56 -4.40
C ALA A 26 17.96 -2.90 -3.91
N LEU A 27 17.33 -3.70 -4.78
CA LEU A 27 16.92 -5.08 -4.48
C LEU A 27 18.12 -5.97 -4.13
N ARG A 28 19.20 -5.87 -4.90
CA ARG A 28 20.42 -6.67 -4.68
C ARG A 28 21.20 -6.22 -3.44
N ALA A 29 21.12 -4.95 -3.08
CA ALA A 29 21.76 -4.40 -1.89
C ALA A 29 21.01 -4.74 -0.59
N ASP A 30 19.76 -5.19 -0.68
CA ASP A 30 18.89 -5.49 0.47
C ASP A 30 18.90 -7.01 0.76
N PRO A 31 19.57 -7.46 1.84
CA PRO A 31 19.72 -8.89 2.14
C PRO A 31 18.38 -9.58 2.44
N VAL A 32 17.39 -8.84 2.98
CA VAL A 32 16.06 -9.40 3.28
C VAL A 32 15.30 -9.69 1.99
N LYS A 33 15.40 -8.78 1.01
CA LYS A 33 14.77 -8.97 -0.30
C LYS A 33 15.46 -10.06 -1.10
N MET A 34 16.78 -10.20 -0.97
CA MET A 34 17.52 -11.31 -1.57
C MET A 34 17.09 -12.67 -1.00
N GLU A 35 16.90 -12.81 0.31
CA GLU A 35 16.37 -14.04 0.90
C GLU A 35 14.93 -14.34 0.42
N ALA A 36 14.09 -13.31 0.27
CA ALA A 36 12.77 -13.47 -0.29
C ALA A 36 12.81 -13.91 -1.77
N LEU A 37 13.76 -13.40 -2.55
CA LEU A 37 13.98 -13.80 -3.94
C LEU A 37 14.49 -15.25 -4.05
N GLU A 38 15.30 -15.73 -3.12
CA GLU A 38 15.73 -17.14 -3.09
C GLU A 38 14.57 -18.13 -2.96
N LYS A 39 13.49 -17.73 -2.27
CA LYS A 39 12.25 -18.52 -2.15
C LYS A 39 11.43 -18.53 -3.45
N GLU A 40 11.71 -17.62 -4.37
CA GLU A 40 10.98 -17.38 -5.62
C GLU A 40 11.93 -17.40 -6.84
N PRO A 41 12.40 -18.59 -7.26
CA PRO A 41 13.46 -18.72 -8.27
C PRO A 41 13.11 -18.08 -9.63
N ASN A 42 11.82 -18.03 -9.99
CA ASN A 42 11.36 -17.38 -11.22
C ASN A 42 11.52 -15.84 -11.15
N VAL A 43 11.26 -15.24 -9.99
CA VAL A 43 11.42 -13.81 -9.75
C VAL A 43 12.91 -13.47 -9.65
N ALA A 44 13.68 -14.30 -8.95
CA ALA A 44 15.14 -14.15 -8.85
C ALA A 44 15.82 -14.16 -10.22
N ALA A 45 15.43 -15.07 -11.13
CA ALA A 45 16.00 -15.13 -12.48
C ALA A 45 15.82 -13.81 -13.25
N VAL A 46 14.65 -13.18 -13.13
CA VAL A 46 14.35 -11.89 -13.79
C VAL A 46 15.08 -10.73 -13.12
N VAL A 47 15.11 -10.69 -11.78
CA VAL A 47 15.79 -9.62 -11.02
C VAL A 47 17.31 -9.70 -11.17
N LEU A 48 17.89 -10.91 -11.17
CA LEU A 48 19.33 -11.16 -11.25
C LEU A 48 19.88 -11.24 -12.68
N GLY A 49 19.02 -11.44 -13.69
CA GLY A 49 19.43 -11.49 -15.09
C GLY A 49 19.93 -10.16 -15.66
N ASP A 50 19.80 -9.93 -16.97
CA ASP A 50 20.02 -8.63 -17.62
C ASP A 50 18.76 -8.12 -18.35
N ASP A 51 17.65 -8.85 -18.21
CA ASP A 51 16.41 -8.53 -18.91
C ASP A 51 15.60 -7.44 -18.18
N VAL A 52 15.88 -6.19 -18.56
CA VAL A 52 15.15 -5.01 -18.07
C VAL A 52 13.67 -5.05 -18.47
N ALA A 53 13.34 -5.59 -19.65
CA ALA A 53 11.97 -5.64 -20.13
C ALA A 53 11.15 -6.65 -19.32
N GLY A 54 11.68 -7.86 -19.11
CA GLY A 54 11.07 -8.88 -18.26
C GLY A 54 10.89 -8.40 -16.81
N PHE A 55 11.86 -7.68 -16.28
CA PHE A 55 11.77 -7.10 -14.93
C PHE A 55 10.65 -6.06 -14.81
N GLN A 56 10.52 -5.17 -15.80
CA GLN A 56 9.46 -4.17 -15.82
C GLN A 56 8.08 -4.80 -15.97
N GLU A 57 7.92 -5.81 -16.83
CA GLU A 57 6.66 -6.55 -16.98
C GLU A 57 6.28 -7.32 -15.71
N LEU A 58 7.26 -7.89 -15.01
CA LEU A 58 7.04 -8.57 -13.74
C LEU A 58 6.47 -7.62 -12.67
N ILE A 59 7.13 -6.48 -12.44
CA ILE A 59 6.68 -5.49 -11.47
C ILE A 59 5.30 -4.93 -11.86
N LYS A 60 5.11 -4.62 -13.14
CA LYS A 60 3.83 -4.14 -13.67
C LYS A 60 2.70 -5.14 -13.43
N SER A 61 2.93 -6.43 -13.67
CA SER A 61 1.95 -7.50 -13.44
C SER A 61 1.55 -7.59 -11.96
N ILE A 62 2.53 -7.55 -11.06
CA ILE A 62 2.29 -7.58 -9.60
C ILE A 62 1.49 -6.35 -9.18
N TYR A 63 1.90 -5.16 -9.62
CA TYR A 63 1.22 -3.90 -9.32
C TYR A 63 -0.24 -3.91 -9.80
N GLN A 64 -0.49 -4.37 -11.03
CA GLN A 64 -1.86 -4.47 -11.56
C GLN A 64 -2.69 -5.51 -10.81
N ALA A 65 -2.10 -6.65 -10.42
CA ALA A 65 -2.78 -7.66 -9.64
C ALA A 65 -3.20 -7.13 -8.26
N GLU A 66 -2.32 -6.36 -7.61
CA GLU A 66 -2.60 -5.73 -6.32
C GLU A 66 -3.65 -4.63 -6.44
N LYS A 67 -3.51 -3.73 -7.42
CA LYS A 67 -4.50 -2.68 -7.70
C LYS A 67 -5.87 -3.27 -7.97
N LYS A 68 -5.96 -4.31 -8.82
CA LYS A 68 -7.23 -4.99 -9.13
C LYS A 68 -7.84 -5.69 -7.91
N ARG A 69 -7.03 -6.24 -7.00
CA ARG A 69 -7.52 -6.79 -5.72
C ARG A 69 -8.09 -5.67 -4.85
N MET A 70 -7.37 -4.58 -4.71
CA MET A 70 -7.77 -3.43 -3.89
C MET A 70 -9.03 -2.76 -4.44
N GLU A 71 -9.14 -2.60 -5.76
CA GLU A 71 -10.36 -2.13 -6.43
C GLU A 71 -11.54 -3.08 -6.22
N LYS A 72 -11.34 -4.40 -6.31
CA LYS A 72 -12.40 -5.37 -6.02
C LYS A 72 -12.87 -5.28 -4.57
N VAL A 73 -11.94 -5.15 -3.62
CA VAL A 73 -12.29 -4.96 -2.20
C VAL A 73 -13.08 -3.67 -2.04
N ASN A 74 -12.58 -2.55 -2.56
CA ASN A 74 -13.23 -1.25 -2.46
C ASN A 74 -14.62 -1.22 -3.12
N ARG A 75 -14.76 -1.86 -4.29
CA ARG A 75 -16.04 -2.03 -4.98
C ARG A 75 -16.99 -2.89 -4.16
N SER A 76 -16.53 -4.02 -3.63
CA SER A 76 -17.35 -4.87 -2.77
C SER A 76 -17.80 -4.16 -1.50
N MET A 77 -17.00 -3.21 -0.98
CA MET A 77 -17.36 -2.37 0.17
C MET A 77 -18.35 -1.26 -0.20
N SER A 78 -18.23 -0.70 -1.41
CA SER A 78 -19.14 0.33 -1.95
C SER A 78 -20.52 -0.24 -2.32
N GLU A 79 -20.57 -1.50 -2.74
CA GLU A 79 -21.81 -2.22 -3.08
C GLU A 79 -22.49 -2.86 -1.84
N ARG A 80 -21.88 -2.78 -0.65
CA ARG A 80 -22.50 -3.28 0.59
C ARG A 80 -23.65 -2.40 1.03
N THR A 81 -24.77 -3.03 1.37
CA THR A 81 -25.88 -2.37 2.06
C THR A 81 -25.42 -1.82 3.42
N ILE A 82 -26.08 -0.77 3.91
CA ILE A 82 -25.74 -0.11 5.18
C ILE A 82 -25.69 -1.11 6.35
N ASP A 83 -26.58 -2.10 6.38
CA ASP A 83 -26.56 -3.13 7.43
C ASP A 83 -25.35 -4.07 7.31
N ALA A 84 -24.94 -4.44 6.10
CA ALA A 84 -23.72 -5.23 5.90
C ALA A 84 -22.47 -4.44 6.35
N GLN A 85 -22.45 -3.13 6.15
CA GLN A 85 -21.38 -2.27 6.66
C GLN A 85 -21.37 -2.22 8.20
N ARG A 86 -22.55 -2.04 8.84
CA ARG A 86 -22.69 -2.05 10.30
C ARG A 86 -22.24 -3.37 10.93
N VAL A 87 -22.64 -4.51 10.37
CA VAL A 87 -22.23 -5.84 10.86
C VAL A 87 -20.71 -6.03 10.75
N SER A 88 -20.07 -5.47 9.72
CA SER A 88 -18.62 -5.59 9.53
C SER A 88 -17.79 -4.66 10.41
N ALA A 89 -18.37 -3.58 10.96
CA ALA A 89 -17.70 -2.61 11.82
C ALA A 89 -17.64 -3.12 13.27
N THR A 90 -16.79 -4.11 13.51
CA THR A 90 -16.68 -4.81 14.80
C THR A 90 -15.62 -4.24 15.72
N ILE A 91 -14.64 -3.48 15.20
CA ILE A 91 -13.52 -2.98 15.98
C ILE A 91 -13.85 -1.60 16.53
N PRO A 92 -13.87 -1.40 17.86
CA PRO A 92 -14.09 -0.08 18.46
C PRO A 92 -12.88 0.81 18.18
N ARG A 93 -13.12 2.03 17.69
CA ARG A 93 -12.08 3.03 17.44
C ARG A 93 -12.03 4.02 18.59
N ASP A 94 -10.82 4.30 19.07
CA ASP A 94 -10.61 5.35 20.07
C ASP A 94 -10.92 6.73 19.47
N THR A 95 -11.89 7.42 20.07
CA THR A 95 -12.38 8.70 19.57
C THR A 95 -11.39 9.84 19.82
N VAL A 96 -10.54 9.75 20.85
CA VAL A 96 -9.50 10.74 21.15
C VAL A 96 -8.42 10.68 20.05
N GLN A 97 -7.96 9.48 19.71
CA GLN A 97 -7.01 9.26 18.61
C GLN A 97 -7.59 9.69 17.27
N LEU A 98 -8.87 9.42 17.01
CA LEU A 98 -9.55 9.85 15.79
C LEU A 98 -9.51 11.38 15.63
N TYR A 99 -9.86 12.15 16.67
CA TYR A 99 -9.80 13.61 16.59
C TYR A 99 -8.37 14.16 16.53
N GLN A 100 -7.39 13.41 17.04
CA GLN A 100 -5.99 13.78 16.87
C GLN A 100 -5.54 13.63 15.42
N GLN A 101 -5.84 12.49 14.78
CA GLN A 101 -5.56 12.25 13.36
C GLN A 101 -6.28 13.26 12.45
N LEU A 102 -7.54 13.60 12.77
CA LEU A 102 -8.28 14.65 12.08
C LEU A 102 -7.63 16.02 12.24
N ARG A 103 -7.09 16.34 13.42
CA ARG A 103 -6.37 17.60 13.63
C ARG A 103 -5.08 17.65 12.81
N GLU A 104 -4.34 16.55 12.74
CA GLU A 104 -3.11 16.42 11.94
C GLU A 104 -3.40 16.59 10.44
N SER A 105 -4.57 16.20 9.96
CA SER A 105 -5.03 16.47 8.58
C SER A 105 -5.67 17.85 8.37
N GLY A 106 -5.64 18.73 9.39
CA GLY A 106 -6.14 20.11 9.32
C GLY A 106 -7.61 20.28 9.72
N LEU A 107 -8.31 19.21 10.11
CA LEU A 107 -9.69 19.24 10.58
C LEU A 107 -9.75 19.39 12.11
N GLN A 108 -9.65 20.64 12.58
CA GLN A 108 -9.71 20.94 14.01
C GLN A 108 -11.16 21.09 14.50
N TYR A 109 -11.68 20.03 15.13
CA TYR A 109 -12.98 20.08 15.80
C TYR A 109 -12.85 20.69 17.21
N GLY A 110 -13.67 21.71 17.50
CA GLY A 110 -13.81 22.28 18.85
C GLY A 110 -14.61 21.37 19.81
N PRO A 111 -14.57 21.61 21.13
CA PRO A 111 -15.21 20.73 22.13
C PRO A 111 -16.71 20.49 21.88
N ALA A 112 -17.43 21.51 21.40
CA ALA A 112 -18.86 21.41 21.08
C ALA A 112 -19.16 20.45 19.91
N PHE A 113 -18.18 20.16 19.06
CA PHE A 113 -18.33 19.33 17.85
C PHE A 113 -17.71 17.93 18.01
N ARG A 114 -17.09 17.61 19.16
CA ARG A 114 -16.50 16.29 19.45
C ARG A 114 -17.50 15.35 20.11
N LEU A 115 -18.60 15.04 19.42
CA LEU A 115 -19.73 14.29 19.99
C LEU A 115 -19.70 12.78 19.70
N LEU A 116 -18.78 12.32 18.85
CA LEU A 116 -18.64 10.89 18.54
C LEU A 116 -18.19 10.09 19.78
N ARG A 117 -18.89 9.00 20.09
CA ARG A 117 -18.61 8.10 21.23
C ARG A 117 -18.47 6.62 20.85
N ASN A 118 -19.27 6.14 19.91
CA ASN A 118 -19.34 4.72 19.54
C ASN A 118 -18.91 4.50 18.08
N VAL A 119 -17.68 4.91 17.76
CA VAL A 119 -17.13 4.76 16.41
C VAL A 119 -16.56 3.35 16.28
N HIS A 120 -16.97 2.65 15.23
CA HIS A 120 -16.44 1.33 14.91
C HIS A 120 -15.93 1.32 13.48
N VAL A 121 -14.85 0.58 13.25
CA VAL A 121 -14.22 0.41 11.93
C VAL A 121 -14.24 -1.05 11.51
N PRO A 122 -14.31 -1.33 10.20
CA PRO A 122 -14.23 -2.70 9.71
C PRO A 122 -12.82 -3.26 9.90
N ALA A 123 -12.73 -4.53 10.28
CA ALA A 123 -11.46 -5.23 10.56
C ALA A 123 -10.47 -5.29 9.38
N LEU A 124 -10.90 -4.92 8.17
CA LEU A 124 -10.08 -4.89 6.96
C LEU A 124 -9.35 -3.54 6.74
N MET A 125 -9.53 -2.55 7.63
CA MET A 125 -8.98 -1.19 7.46
C MET A 125 -7.84 -0.82 8.43
N ASP A 126 -7.39 -1.75 9.28
CA ASP A 126 -6.14 -1.60 10.03
C ASP A 126 -5.01 -2.30 9.26
N GLY A 127 -4.46 -1.60 8.26
CA GLY A 127 -3.32 -2.03 7.44
C GLY A 127 -2.39 -0.88 7.15
#